data_AF-A0A8H3BNZ6-F1
#
_entry.id   AF-A0A8H3BNZ6-F1
#
_cell.length_a   1.000
_cell.length_b   1.000
_cell.length_c   1.000
_cell.angle_alpha   90.00
_cell.angle_beta   90.00
_cell.angle_gamma   90.00
#
_symmetry.space_group_name_H-M   'P 1'
#
loop_
_entity.id
_entity.type
_entity.pdbx_description
1 polymer ?
#
loop_
_entity_poly.entity_id
_entity_poly.type
_entity_poly.pdbx_seq_one_letter_code
_entity_poly.pdbx_strand_id
1 'polypeptide(L)'
;MVASEELTARLSALSLAPSALAAHPAVTNPAEWRQALGAAPGVPASFELCKTLVFKPKTAKSATPVPVVVIARDETETSSGPLGKKFNLKELRLAADDLLKEFFGLNKDSLSPLALTKDNFSRCQVILDSTIADATAPLALHASSSEATVFLSGKDIATYLTSLETEHAKVHVVDFAALKAEAEASPAGVGPVGKAGTAKKTEDAKIEGAVQIAIGVKKELDFPTWYTNVLIKAEMIDYYSVSGCYILKPWSFTIWEKIQQWFDSKIKEMDVENSYFPMFVSSKVLEREKDHIEGFAPEVAWVTRAGSTDLEEPIAIRPTSETVMYPYYAKWIQSHRDLPLKLNQWNSVVRWEFKNPQPFLRTREFLWQEGHTAHLTRPEADKEVRDILDLYRRVYEELLAVPVIPGVKSEKEKFAGGLYTTTVEGFVPTSGRGIQGATSHCLGQNFSKMFNISVEDPNLSVADKAKLTDPEAAKAYVWQNSWGLSTRTIGVMVMVHGDNQGLVLPPRVANVQVIVVPVGVTAKTTDEMREKISNACSDVVKTLKQV
;
A
#
# COMPACT_ATOMS: atom_id res chain seq x y z
N MET A 1 -20.86 -28.13 9.29
CA MET A 1 -20.88 -29.60 9.04
C MET A 1 -21.27 -29.90 7.59
N VAL A 2 -20.62 -29.25 6.61
CA VAL A 2 -20.89 -29.40 5.16
C VAL A 2 -19.59 -29.14 4.37
N ALA A 3 -18.58 -29.98 4.56
CA ALA A 3 -17.58 -30.26 3.52
C ALA A 3 -17.97 -31.65 3.01
N SER A 4 -18.44 -31.70 1.77
CA SER A 4 -19.52 -32.57 1.30
C SER A 4 -19.18 -34.05 1.22
N GLU A 5 -20.17 -34.91 1.47
CA GLU A 5 -20.15 -36.34 1.12
C GLU A 5 -19.69 -36.57 -0.33
N GLU A 6 -19.94 -35.60 -1.22
CA GLU A 6 -19.49 -35.56 -2.60
C GLU A 6 -17.96 -35.49 -2.73
N LEU A 7 -17.25 -34.72 -1.91
CA LEU A 7 -15.78 -34.69 -1.93
C LEU A 7 -15.20 -36.04 -1.50
N THR A 8 -15.74 -36.62 -0.41
CA THR A 8 -15.33 -37.94 0.08
C THR A 8 -15.63 -39.03 -0.94
N ALA A 9 -16.79 -38.98 -1.62
CA ALA A 9 -17.16 -39.89 -2.69
C ALA A 9 -16.21 -39.77 -3.90
N ARG A 10 -15.83 -38.55 -4.29
CA ARG A 10 -14.89 -38.30 -5.40
C ARG A 10 -13.48 -38.84 -5.11
N LEU A 11 -12.97 -38.61 -3.91
CA LEU A 11 -11.67 -39.16 -3.50
C LEU A 11 -11.71 -40.69 -3.44
N SER A 12 -12.79 -41.24 -2.87
CA SER A 12 -12.99 -42.69 -2.75
C SER A 12 -13.12 -43.38 -4.11
N ALA A 13 -13.77 -42.74 -5.09
CA ALA A 13 -13.88 -43.26 -6.47
C ALA A 13 -12.52 -43.37 -7.20
N LEU A 14 -11.51 -42.65 -6.72
CA LEU A 14 -10.13 -42.71 -7.20
C LEU A 14 -9.22 -43.54 -6.28
N SER A 15 -9.79 -44.23 -5.30
CA SER A 15 -9.07 -44.96 -4.25
C SER A 15 -8.08 -44.08 -3.46
N LEU A 16 -8.36 -42.77 -3.36
CA LEU A 16 -7.56 -41.83 -2.58
C LEU A 16 -8.19 -41.71 -1.19
N ALA A 17 -7.47 -42.17 -0.18
CA ALA A 17 -7.93 -42.13 1.21
C ALA A 17 -7.22 -40.99 1.96
N PRO A 18 -7.95 -39.93 2.39
CA PRO A 18 -7.39 -38.94 3.28
C PRO A 18 -6.83 -39.56 4.56
N SER A 19 -5.66 -39.10 5.00
CA SER A 19 -5.11 -39.52 6.30
C SER A 19 -5.88 -38.93 7.47
N ALA A 20 -6.54 -37.79 7.25
CA ALA A 20 -7.42 -37.15 8.21
C ALA A 20 -8.38 -36.16 7.52
N LEU A 21 -9.48 -35.86 8.20
CA LEU A 21 -10.39 -34.76 7.89
C LEU A 21 -10.67 -34.01 9.21
N ALA A 22 -10.31 -32.73 9.26
CA ALA A 22 -10.45 -31.90 10.46
C ALA A 22 -11.42 -30.76 10.21
N ALA A 23 -12.39 -30.60 11.11
CA ALA A 23 -13.24 -29.41 11.17
C ALA A 23 -12.60 -28.40 12.14
N HIS A 24 -12.60 -27.13 11.75
CA HIS A 24 -12.03 -26.04 12.53
C HIS A 24 -12.76 -24.73 12.24
N PRO A 25 -12.60 -23.67 13.05
CA PRO A 25 -13.14 -22.34 12.72
C PRO A 25 -12.64 -21.84 11.37
N ALA A 26 -13.38 -20.94 10.73
CA ALA A 26 -12.98 -20.36 9.45
C ALA A 26 -11.60 -19.68 9.57
N VAL A 27 -10.72 -19.95 8.60
CA VAL A 27 -9.36 -19.36 8.55
C VAL A 27 -9.14 -18.62 7.24
N THR A 28 -8.37 -17.54 7.29
CA THR A 28 -8.14 -16.64 6.13
C THR A 28 -6.67 -16.49 5.75
N ASN A 29 -5.77 -17.06 6.56
CA ASN A 29 -4.34 -17.04 6.28
C ASN A 29 -3.62 -18.28 6.85
N PRO A 30 -2.40 -18.59 6.37
CA PRO A 30 -1.65 -19.78 6.78
C PRO A 30 -1.31 -19.87 8.27
N ALA A 31 -1.17 -18.73 8.98
CA ALA A 31 -0.85 -18.73 10.40
C ALA A 31 -2.06 -19.12 11.25
N GLU A 32 -3.22 -18.50 10.98
CA GLU A 32 -4.51 -18.90 11.54
C GLU A 32 -4.81 -20.36 11.24
N TRP A 33 -4.50 -20.82 10.02
CA TRP A 33 -4.74 -22.19 9.61
C TRP A 33 -3.92 -23.19 10.42
N ARG A 34 -2.61 -22.96 10.59
CA ARG A 34 -1.75 -23.81 11.45
C ARG A 34 -2.25 -23.81 12.90
N GLN A 35 -2.65 -22.65 13.43
CA GLN A 35 -3.17 -22.56 14.80
C GLN A 35 -4.47 -23.34 14.98
N ALA A 36 -5.41 -23.19 14.05
CA ALA A 36 -6.69 -23.87 14.07
C ALA A 36 -6.53 -25.40 13.97
N LEU A 37 -5.60 -25.87 13.13
CA LEU A 37 -5.27 -27.30 13.01
C LEU A 37 -4.57 -27.85 14.26
N GLY A 38 -3.71 -27.07 14.91
CA GLY A 38 -3.06 -27.47 16.16
C GLY A 38 -4.03 -27.72 17.32
N ALA A 39 -5.22 -27.12 17.27
CA ALA A 39 -6.29 -27.30 18.25
C ALA A 39 -7.37 -28.33 17.82
N ALA A 40 -7.34 -28.79 16.56
CA ALA A 40 -8.39 -29.64 16.00
C ALA A 40 -8.13 -31.14 16.26
N PRO A 41 -9.16 -31.92 16.65
CA PRO A 41 -9.01 -33.35 16.85
C PRO A 41 -8.79 -34.08 15.51
N GLY A 42 -7.96 -35.13 15.54
CA GLY A 42 -7.73 -35.99 14.36
C GLY A 42 -6.72 -35.46 13.35
N VAL A 43 -6.04 -34.35 13.62
CA VAL A 43 -4.96 -33.82 12.77
C VAL A 43 -3.70 -34.69 12.90
N PRO A 44 -3.00 -35.03 11.79
CA PRO A 44 -1.75 -35.78 11.84
C PRO A 44 -0.67 -35.07 12.67
N ALA A 45 0.20 -35.84 13.33
CA ALA A 45 1.25 -35.30 14.20
C ALA A 45 2.29 -34.42 13.46
N SER A 46 2.42 -34.60 12.14
CA SER A 46 3.21 -33.75 11.26
C SER A 46 2.44 -33.56 9.95
N PHE A 47 2.44 -32.33 9.44
CA PHE A 47 1.83 -31.96 8.16
C PHE A 47 2.50 -30.71 7.59
N GLU A 48 2.34 -30.51 6.29
CA GLU A 48 2.74 -29.30 5.59
C GLU A 48 1.50 -28.60 5.01
N LEU A 49 1.48 -27.27 4.96
CA LEU A 49 0.39 -26.56 4.29
C LEU A 49 0.63 -26.55 2.76
N CYS A 50 -0.43 -26.74 1.99
CA CYS A 50 -0.41 -26.56 0.54
C CYS A 50 -1.29 -25.39 0.14
N LYS A 51 -0.72 -24.47 -0.63
CA LYS A 51 -1.42 -23.30 -1.16
C LYS A 51 -1.86 -23.54 -2.60
N THR A 52 -3.00 -22.95 -2.95
CA THR A 52 -3.50 -22.90 -4.33
C THR A 52 -3.70 -21.44 -4.72
N LEU A 53 -2.92 -20.98 -5.70
CA LEU A 53 -3.00 -19.62 -6.23
C LEU A 53 -3.62 -19.66 -7.62
N VAL A 54 -4.57 -18.77 -7.89
CA VAL A 54 -5.17 -18.65 -9.22
C VAL A 54 -4.77 -17.31 -9.81
N PHE A 55 -4.12 -17.34 -10.96
CA PHE A 55 -3.76 -16.15 -11.74
C PHE A 55 -4.67 -16.01 -12.97
N LYS A 56 -4.99 -14.77 -13.32
CA LYS A 56 -5.58 -14.37 -14.58
C LYS A 56 -4.50 -13.77 -15.48
N PRO A 57 -4.12 -14.43 -16.59
CA PRO A 57 -3.26 -13.81 -17.60
C PRO A 57 -3.98 -12.67 -18.30
N LYS A 58 -3.21 -11.69 -18.79
CA LYS A 58 -3.74 -10.61 -19.64
C LYS A 58 -4.09 -11.16 -21.01
N THR A 59 -5.37 -11.35 -21.24
CA THR A 59 -5.95 -11.71 -22.54
C THR A 59 -6.65 -10.50 -23.18
N ALA A 60 -6.96 -10.56 -24.47
CA ALA A 60 -7.75 -9.53 -25.14
C ALA A 60 -9.13 -9.39 -24.49
N LYS A 61 -9.74 -8.19 -24.50
CA LYS A 61 -11.03 -7.91 -23.83
C LYS A 61 -12.19 -8.83 -24.26
N SER A 62 -12.11 -9.44 -25.44
CA SER A 62 -13.10 -10.37 -25.99
C SER A 62 -12.76 -11.86 -25.78
N ALA A 63 -11.59 -12.18 -25.23
CA ALA A 63 -11.15 -13.55 -25.04
C ALA A 63 -11.56 -14.06 -23.66
N THR A 64 -12.20 -15.23 -23.61
CA THR A 64 -12.50 -15.92 -22.36
C THR A 64 -11.20 -16.14 -21.59
N PRO A 65 -11.07 -15.62 -20.36
CA PRO A 65 -9.85 -15.79 -19.59
C PRO A 65 -9.67 -17.26 -19.21
N VAL A 66 -8.47 -17.80 -19.44
CA VAL A 66 -8.07 -19.13 -18.98
C VAL A 66 -7.30 -18.94 -17.67
N PRO A 67 -7.88 -19.32 -16.51
CA PRO A 67 -7.20 -19.18 -15.22
C PRO A 67 -5.98 -20.11 -15.15
N VAL A 68 -4.94 -19.64 -14.49
CA VAL A 68 -3.71 -20.40 -14.24
C VAL A 68 -3.68 -20.77 -12.78
N VAL A 69 -3.88 -22.06 -12.49
CA VAL A 69 -3.96 -22.59 -11.12
C VAL A 69 -2.61 -23.16 -10.74
N VAL A 70 -1.97 -22.55 -9.74
CA VAL A 70 -0.65 -22.93 -9.22
C VAL A 70 -0.83 -23.61 -7.86
N ILE A 71 -0.36 -24.85 -7.77
CA ILE A 71 -0.45 -25.69 -6.57
C ILE A 71 0.98 -25.91 -6.06
N ALA A 72 1.26 -25.43 -4.85
CA ALA A 72 2.60 -25.49 -4.27
C ALA A 72 2.54 -25.65 -2.76
N ARG A 73 3.69 -26.00 -2.15
CA ARG A 73 3.81 -25.93 -0.69
C ARG A 73 3.69 -24.47 -0.25
N ASP A 74 3.17 -24.22 0.95
CA ASP A 74 2.97 -22.87 1.48
C ASP A 74 4.26 -22.03 1.45
N GLU A 75 5.38 -22.67 1.78
CA GLU A 75 6.72 -22.07 1.83
C GLU A 75 7.38 -21.90 0.45
N THR A 76 6.92 -22.59 -0.60
CA THR A 76 7.51 -22.48 -1.94
C THR A 76 7.26 -21.08 -2.50
N GLU A 77 8.31 -20.36 -2.89
CA GLU A 77 8.16 -19.07 -3.56
C GLU A 77 7.67 -19.24 -5.01
N THR A 78 6.46 -18.76 -5.30
CA THR A 78 5.82 -18.88 -6.62
C THR A 78 5.77 -17.52 -7.31
N SER A 79 6.84 -17.14 -8.01
CA SER A 79 6.94 -15.84 -8.69
C SER A 79 6.20 -15.83 -10.05
N SER A 80 5.26 -14.89 -10.21
CA SER A 80 4.41 -14.78 -11.41
C SER A 80 5.18 -14.37 -12.68
N GLY A 81 6.31 -13.68 -12.55
CA GLY A 81 7.15 -13.22 -13.66
C GLY A 81 7.86 -14.36 -14.40
N PRO A 82 8.74 -15.13 -13.72
CA PRO A 82 9.37 -16.32 -14.29
C PRO A 82 8.35 -17.33 -14.80
N LEU A 83 7.24 -17.52 -14.08
CA LEU A 83 6.16 -18.41 -14.49
C LEU A 83 5.51 -17.95 -15.80
N GLY A 84 5.24 -16.64 -15.92
CA GLY A 84 4.72 -16.05 -17.14
C GLY A 84 5.67 -16.24 -18.33
N LYS A 85 6.98 -16.11 -18.12
CA LYS A 85 7.99 -16.39 -19.17
C LYS A 85 7.98 -17.85 -19.59
N LYS A 86 7.99 -18.79 -18.63
CA LYS A 86 8.03 -20.24 -18.88
C LYS A 86 6.85 -20.73 -19.72
N PHE A 87 5.66 -20.20 -19.47
CA PHE A 87 4.43 -20.59 -20.17
C PHE A 87 3.98 -19.60 -21.25
N ASN A 88 4.80 -18.61 -21.58
CA ASN A 88 4.47 -17.55 -22.55
C ASN A 88 3.15 -16.82 -22.23
N LEU A 89 2.89 -16.59 -20.96
CA LEU A 89 1.70 -15.92 -20.44
C LEU A 89 2.05 -14.47 -20.08
N LYS A 90 1.24 -13.53 -20.59
CA LYS A 90 1.43 -12.10 -20.35
C LYS A 90 0.77 -11.69 -19.04
N GLU A 91 1.53 -11.01 -18.18
CA GLU A 91 1.03 -10.35 -16.95
C GLU A 91 0.09 -11.23 -16.10
N LEU A 92 0.63 -12.27 -15.46
CA LEU A 92 -0.11 -13.08 -14.50
C LEU A 92 -0.45 -12.27 -13.24
N ARG A 93 -1.73 -11.93 -13.06
CA ARG A 93 -2.26 -11.22 -11.88
C ARG A 93 -3.13 -12.16 -11.06
N LEU A 94 -3.14 -12.05 -9.73
CA LEU A 94 -4.06 -12.85 -8.92
C LEU A 94 -5.51 -12.63 -9.36
N ALA A 95 -6.27 -13.72 -9.46
CA ALA A 95 -7.67 -13.69 -9.82
C ALA A 95 -8.50 -12.96 -8.75
N ALA A 96 -9.46 -12.15 -9.19
CA ALA A 96 -10.43 -11.52 -8.30
C ALA A 96 -11.50 -12.54 -7.87
N ASP A 97 -12.13 -12.32 -6.71
CA ASP A 97 -13.14 -13.21 -6.13
C ASP A 97 -14.29 -13.53 -7.09
N ASP A 98 -14.70 -12.59 -7.95
CA ASP A 98 -15.76 -12.83 -8.94
C ASP A 98 -15.39 -13.94 -9.92
N LEU A 99 -14.13 -13.95 -10.39
CA LEU A 99 -13.63 -15.01 -11.28
C LEU A 99 -13.54 -16.35 -10.56
N LEU A 100 -13.15 -16.33 -9.28
CA LEU A 100 -13.05 -17.55 -8.46
C LEU A 100 -14.42 -18.18 -8.23
N LYS A 101 -15.42 -17.36 -7.91
CA LYS A 101 -16.81 -17.79 -7.77
C LYS A 101 -17.38 -18.29 -9.10
N GLU A 102 -17.08 -17.62 -10.20
CA GLU A 102 -17.54 -18.01 -11.54
C GLU A 102 -16.96 -19.37 -11.99
N PHE A 103 -15.66 -19.59 -11.80
CA PHE A 103 -14.98 -20.79 -12.32
C PHE A 103 -14.99 -21.98 -11.35
N PHE A 104 -14.95 -21.73 -10.05
CA PHE A 104 -14.78 -22.76 -9.02
C PHE A 104 -15.92 -22.81 -8.01
N GLY A 105 -16.84 -21.83 -8.00
CA GLY A 105 -17.89 -21.73 -6.98
C GLY A 105 -17.37 -21.41 -5.58
N LEU A 106 -16.09 -21.04 -5.45
CA LEU A 106 -15.40 -20.86 -4.18
C LEU A 106 -14.79 -19.45 -4.08
N ASN A 107 -14.58 -19.00 -2.84
CA ASN A 107 -13.77 -17.81 -2.57
C ASN A 107 -12.30 -18.20 -2.41
N LYS A 108 -11.41 -17.20 -2.39
CA LYS A 108 -9.96 -17.39 -2.26
C LYS A 108 -9.54 -18.22 -1.03
N ASP A 109 -10.28 -18.12 0.07
CA ASP A 109 -9.96 -18.75 1.37
C ASP A 109 -10.46 -20.20 1.45
N SER A 110 -11.17 -20.67 0.43
CA SER A 110 -11.69 -22.04 0.32
C SER A 110 -11.06 -22.82 -0.86
N LEU A 111 -10.15 -22.19 -1.60
CA LEU A 111 -9.49 -22.81 -2.75
C LEU A 111 -8.48 -23.88 -2.33
N SER A 112 -8.48 -24.97 -3.08
CA SER A 112 -7.47 -26.02 -2.98
C SER A 112 -7.38 -26.75 -4.32
N PRO A 113 -6.44 -27.70 -4.49
CA PRO A 113 -6.40 -28.57 -5.68
C PRO A 113 -7.73 -29.28 -5.95
N LEU A 114 -8.53 -29.51 -4.90
CA LEU A 114 -9.81 -30.23 -4.97
C LEU A 114 -10.94 -29.40 -5.59
N ALA A 115 -10.74 -28.09 -5.75
CA ALA A 115 -11.62 -27.20 -6.51
C ALA A 115 -11.62 -27.52 -8.01
N LEU A 116 -10.57 -28.20 -8.50
CA LEU A 116 -10.52 -28.71 -9.87
C LEU A 116 -11.40 -29.96 -10.00
N THR A 117 -12.21 -29.98 -11.06
CA THR A 117 -13.17 -31.05 -11.40
C THR A 117 -12.99 -31.40 -12.88
N LYS A 118 -13.60 -32.51 -13.34
CA LYS A 118 -13.59 -32.84 -14.78
C LYS A 118 -14.22 -31.74 -15.64
N ASP A 119 -15.13 -30.94 -15.08
CA ASP A 119 -15.87 -29.90 -15.80
C ASP A 119 -15.07 -28.61 -15.98
N ASN A 120 -14.17 -28.28 -15.05
CA ASN A 120 -13.42 -27.02 -15.08
C ASN A 120 -11.92 -27.19 -15.37
N PHE A 121 -11.36 -28.40 -15.27
CA PHE A 121 -9.94 -28.66 -15.47
C PHE A 121 -9.47 -28.28 -16.88
N SER A 122 -10.24 -28.64 -17.91
CA SER A 122 -9.93 -28.33 -19.31
C SER A 122 -9.99 -26.83 -19.66
N ARG A 123 -10.59 -26.02 -18.78
CA ARG A 123 -10.72 -24.57 -18.92
C ARG A 123 -9.66 -23.79 -18.14
N CYS A 124 -8.73 -24.49 -17.49
CA CYS A 124 -7.65 -23.92 -16.70
C CYS A 124 -6.29 -24.42 -17.19
N GLN A 125 -5.25 -23.64 -16.91
CA GLN A 125 -3.87 -24.10 -17.01
C GLN A 125 -3.39 -24.48 -15.61
N VAL A 126 -3.15 -25.77 -15.36
CA VAL A 126 -2.80 -26.28 -14.04
C VAL A 126 -1.29 -26.49 -13.93
N ILE A 127 -0.69 -25.90 -12.91
CA ILE A 127 0.75 -25.95 -12.63
C ILE A 127 0.95 -26.54 -11.25
N LEU A 128 1.74 -27.61 -11.18
CA LEU A 128 2.06 -28.33 -9.95
C LEU A 128 3.54 -28.14 -9.62
N ASP A 129 3.84 -27.68 -8.41
CA ASP A 129 5.19 -27.66 -7.88
C ASP A 129 5.75 -29.09 -7.82
N SER A 130 6.93 -29.32 -8.40
CA SER A 130 7.57 -30.64 -8.44
C SER A 130 7.80 -31.22 -7.04
N THR A 131 7.97 -30.37 -6.03
CA THR A 131 8.18 -30.83 -4.65
C THR A 131 6.92 -31.43 -4.02
N ILE A 132 5.72 -31.22 -4.58
CA ILE A 132 4.47 -31.72 -3.98
C ILE A 132 4.48 -33.25 -3.89
N ALA A 133 4.83 -33.94 -4.97
CA ALA A 133 4.83 -35.41 -5.01
C ALA A 133 5.86 -36.03 -4.04
N ASP A 134 6.91 -35.28 -3.71
CA ASP A 134 8.01 -35.68 -2.84
C ASP A 134 7.79 -35.31 -1.36
N ALA A 135 6.62 -34.79 -1.01
CA ALA A 135 6.28 -34.48 0.38
C ALA A 135 6.28 -35.75 1.25
N THR A 136 7.07 -35.72 2.31
CA THR A 136 7.20 -36.84 3.27
C THR A 136 6.12 -36.79 4.35
N ALA A 137 5.59 -35.60 4.63
CA ALA A 137 4.43 -35.39 5.49
C ALA A 137 3.15 -35.22 4.64
N PRO A 138 1.96 -35.56 5.20
CA PRO A 138 0.68 -35.21 4.57
C PRO A 138 0.55 -33.69 4.35
N LEU A 139 -0.05 -33.31 3.23
CA LEU A 139 -0.33 -31.93 2.88
C LEU A 139 -1.77 -31.58 3.29
N ALA A 140 -1.92 -30.49 4.04
CA ALA A 140 -3.20 -29.93 4.44
C ALA A 140 -3.80 -29.09 3.30
N LEU A 141 -5.05 -29.41 2.93
CA LEU A 141 -5.81 -28.77 1.87
C LEU A 141 -7.17 -28.32 2.40
N HIS A 142 -7.64 -27.15 1.99
CA HIS A 142 -9.04 -26.77 2.24
C HIS A 142 -9.98 -27.79 1.59
N ALA A 143 -10.94 -28.29 2.36
CA ALA A 143 -11.97 -29.22 1.91
C ALA A 143 -13.12 -28.48 1.21
N SER A 144 -12.79 -27.66 0.21
CA SER A 144 -13.71 -26.73 -0.48
C SER A 144 -14.42 -25.74 0.48
N SER A 145 -13.81 -25.46 1.63
CA SER A 145 -14.29 -24.54 2.65
C SER A 145 -13.13 -24.06 3.52
N SER A 146 -13.22 -22.83 4.02
CA SER A 146 -12.29 -22.27 5.01
C SER A 146 -12.44 -22.88 6.41
N GLU A 147 -13.46 -23.71 6.65
CA GLU A 147 -13.78 -24.32 7.96
C GLU A 147 -13.43 -25.82 8.06
N ALA A 148 -12.85 -26.38 7.00
CA ALA A 148 -12.54 -27.81 6.96
C ALA A 148 -11.25 -28.06 6.18
N THR A 149 -10.46 -29.01 6.67
CA THR A 149 -9.18 -29.41 6.09
C THR A 149 -9.12 -30.91 5.87
N VAL A 150 -8.67 -31.31 4.70
CA VAL A 150 -8.37 -32.69 4.35
C VAL A 150 -6.86 -32.87 4.18
N PHE A 151 -6.34 -33.99 4.66
CA PHE A 151 -4.92 -34.31 4.59
C PHE A 151 -4.70 -35.41 3.56
N LEU A 152 -3.90 -35.13 2.54
CA LEU A 152 -3.56 -36.08 1.47
C LEU A 152 -2.05 -36.20 1.34
N SER A 153 -1.56 -37.37 0.89
CA SER A 153 -0.16 -37.47 0.53
C SER A 153 0.13 -36.66 -0.74
N GLY A 154 1.38 -36.23 -0.91
CA GLY A 154 1.82 -35.57 -2.14
C GLY A 154 1.50 -36.36 -3.41
N LYS A 155 1.65 -37.69 -3.33
CA LYS A 155 1.34 -38.63 -4.43
C LYS A 155 -0.16 -38.68 -4.73
N ASP A 156 -1.01 -38.61 -3.71
CA ASP A 156 -2.47 -38.61 -3.90
C ASP A 156 -2.93 -37.31 -4.56
N ILE A 157 -2.33 -36.17 -4.21
CA ILE A 157 -2.61 -34.88 -4.87
C ILE A 157 -2.21 -34.93 -6.34
N ALA A 158 -1.02 -35.45 -6.64
CA ALA A 158 -0.58 -35.63 -8.02
C ALA A 158 -1.51 -36.59 -8.79
N THR A 159 -1.86 -37.74 -8.20
CA THR A 159 -2.77 -38.74 -8.79
C THR A 159 -4.15 -38.14 -9.06
N TYR A 160 -4.68 -37.37 -8.11
CA TYR A 160 -5.94 -36.68 -8.27
C TYR A 160 -5.92 -35.72 -9.46
N LEU A 161 -4.91 -34.85 -9.56
CA LEU A 161 -4.80 -33.88 -10.66
C LEU A 161 -4.58 -34.57 -12.00
N THR A 162 -3.74 -35.61 -12.06
CA THR A 162 -3.51 -36.39 -13.27
C THR A 162 -4.78 -37.13 -13.73
N SER A 163 -5.64 -37.56 -12.80
CA SER A 163 -6.93 -38.19 -13.15
C SER A 163 -7.93 -37.24 -13.85
N LEU A 164 -7.68 -35.93 -13.77
CA LEU A 164 -8.49 -34.88 -14.42
C LEU A 164 -7.94 -34.48 -15.80
N GLU A 165 -6.76 -34.98 -16.18
CA GLU A 165 -6.17 -34.68 -17.48
C GLU A 165 -7.07 -35.12 -18.63
N THR A 166 -6.99 -34.34 -19.70
CA THR A 166 -7.68 -34.64 -20.97
C THR A 166 -6.64 -34.61 -22.08
N GLU A 167 -7.06 -34.93 -23.31
CA GLU A 167 -6.17 -34.86 -24.48
C GLU A 167 -5.55 -33.47 -24.67
N HIS A 168 -6.26 -32.41 -24.27
CA HIS A 168 -5.88 -31.01 -24.52
C HIS A 168 -5.51 -30.20 -23.27
N ALA A 169 -5.65 -30.77 -22.07
CA ALA A 169 -5.28 -30.12 -20.81
C ALA A 169 -4.53 -31.10 -19.92
N LYS A 170 -3.30 -30.74 -19.55
CA LYS A 170 -2.39 -31.55 -18.73
C LYS A 170 -1.89 -30.76 -17.53
N VAL A 171 -1.46 -31.46 -16.50
CA VAL A 171 -0.75 -30.86 -15.37
C VAL A 171 0.68 -30.52 -15.80
N HIS A 172 1.09 -29.26 -15.59
CA HIS A 172 2.45 -28.84 -15.85
C HIS A 172 3.27 -28.86 -14.56
N VAL A 173 4.19 -29.82 -14.45
CA VAL A 173 5.09 -29.93 -13.29
C VAL A 173 6.23 -28.91 -13.43
N VAL A 174 6.46 -28.11 -12.39
CA VAL A 174 7.46 -27.04 -12.37
C VAL A 174 8.28 -27.11 -11.10
N ASP A 175 9.61 -27.18 -11.25
CA ASP A 175 10.54 -26.88 -10.17
C ASP A 175 10.67 -25.36 -10.03
N PHE A 176 10.07 -24.83 -8.96
CA PHE A 176 10.09 -23.39 -8.68
C PHE A 176 11.44 -22.89 -8.17
N ALA A 177 12.24 -23.74 -7.53
CA ALA A 177 13.58 -23.38 -7.09
C ALA A 177 14.52 -23.22 -8.30
N ALA A 178 14.47 -24.17 -9.24
CA ALA A 178 15.20 -24.07 -10.50
C ALA A 178 14.72 -22.88 -11.34
N LEU A 179 13.40 -22.67 -11.44
CA LEU A 179 12.83 -21.53 -12.19
C LEU A 179 13.26 -20.17 -11.62
N LYS A 180 13.41 -20.08 -10.29
CA LYS A 180 13.96 -18.89 -9.62
C LYS A 180 15.45 -18.73 -9.92
N ALA A 181 16.23 -19.80 -9.78
CA ALA A 181 17.66 -19.78 -10.06
C ALA A 181 17.98 -19.41 -11.52
N GLU A 182 17.21 -19.90 -12.50
CA GLU A 182 17.34 -19.53 -13.91
C GLU A 182 17.03 -18.05 -14.17
N ALA A 183 16.05 -17.49 -13.44
CA ALA A 183 15.70 -16.08 -13.53
C ALA A 183 16.77 -15.17 -12.91
N GLU A 184 17.47 -15.64 -11.87
CA GLU A 184 18.55 -14.93 -11.17
C GLU A 184 19.92 -15.09 -11.85
N ALA A 185 20.18 -16.23 -12.51
CA ALA A 185 21.43 -16.53 -13.21
C ALA A 185 21.55 -15.91 -14.61
N SER A 186 20.49 -15.27 -15.12
CA SER A 186 20.57 -14.48 -16.35
C SER A 186 21.33 -13.17 -16.08
N PRO A 187 22.54 -12.95 -16.63
CA PRO A 187 23.37 -11.82 -16.25
C PRO A 187 22.76 -10.51 -16.71
N ALA A 188 22.80 -9.51 -15.83
CA ALA A 188 22.64 -8.11 -16.22
C ALA A 188 23.81 -7.72 -17.16
N GLY A 189 23.54 -7.55 -18.46
CA GLY A 189 24.54 -7.13 -19.45
C GLY A 189 24.02 -6.97 -20.89
N VAL A 190 23.74 -5.71 -21.27
CA VAL A 190 23.70 -5.05 -22.60
C VAL A 190 23.68 -5.88 -23.91
N GLY A 191 22.62 -5.68 -24.74
CA GLY A 191 22.64 -5.65 -26.23
C GLY A 191 21.84 -6.75 -26.97
N PRO A 192 21.41 -6.61 -28.27
CA PRO A 192 21.56 -5.50 -29.21
C PRO A 192 20.26 -5.03 -29.95
N VAL A 193 20.42 -3.94 -30.70
CA VAL A 193 19.51 -3.38 -31.73
C VAL A 193 19.09 -4.46 -32.74
N GLY A 194 17.81 -4.45 -33.13
CA GLY A 194 17.21 -5.47 -34.00
C GLY A 194 17.52 -5.34 -35.49
N LYS A 195 17.08 -6.36 -36.23
CA LYS A 195 16.45 -6.33 -37.57
C LYS A 195 15.44 -7.49 -37.60
N ALA A 196 14.13 -7.23 -37.64
CA ALA A 196 13.26 -7.07 -38.82
C ALA A 196 13.21 -8.36 -39.67
N GLY A 197 12.09 -9.00 -40.01
CA GLY A 197 10.65 -8.83 -39.83
C GLY A 197 10.01 -10.13 -40.38
N THR A 198 8.74 -10.41 -40.12
CA THR A 198 7.68 -10.02 -41.07
C THR A 198 6.41 -9.54 -40.36
N ALA A 199 5.95 -8.37 -40.78
CA ALA A 199 4.80 -7.60 -40.30
C ALA A 199 3.45 -8.32 -40.53
N LYS A 200 2.37 -8.03 -39.79
CA LYS A 200 1.55 -6.79 -39.76
C LYS A 200 0.44 -6.98 -38.71
N LYS A 201 -0.10 -6.01 -37.96
CA LYS A 201 0.02 -4.55 -37.86
C LYS A 201 -0.06 -4.19 -36.37
N THR A 202 1.03 -3.65 -35.83
CA THR A 202 1.13 -3.06 -34.50
C THR A 202 1.74 -1.68 -34.73
N GLU A 203 0.92 -0.75 -35.21
CA GLU A 203 1.29 0.67 -35.23
C GLU A 203 0.61 1.34 -34.03
N ASP A 204 1.39 2.21 -33.36
CA ASP A 204 0.97 3.25 -32.40
C ASP A 204 1.22 3.08 -30.88
N ALA A 205 2.00 2.10 -30.41
CA ALA A 205 2.36 2.01 -28.98
C ALA A 205 3.80 2.42 -28.60
N LYS A 206 4.74 2.49 -29.56
CA LYS A 206 6.12 2.93 -29.32
C LYS A 206 6.33 4.32 -29.90
N ILE A 207 7.08 5.18 -29.21
CA ILE A 207 7.53 6.46 -29.75
C ILE A 207 8.76 6.15 -30.62
N GLU A 208 8.67 6.38 -31.94
CA GLU A 208 9.83 6.24 -32.82
C GLU A 208 10.92 7.25 -32.42
N GLY A 209 12.15 6.76 -32.21
CA GLY A 209 13.30 7.59 -31.84
C GLY A 209 13.65 7.67 -30.35
N ALA A 210 12.99 6.91 -29.47
CA ALA A 210 13.35 6.86 -28.06
C ALA A 210 14.77 6.28 -27.84
N VAL A 211 15.76 7.17 -27.68
CA VAL A 211 17.08 6.88 -27.11
C VAL A 211 16.87 6.12 -25.79
N GLN A 212 17.75 5.18 -25.39
CA GLN A 212 17.61 4.37 -24.15
C GLN A 212 17.28 5.17 -22.86
N ILE A 213 17.55 6.48 -22.88
CA ILE A 213 17.26 7.47 -21.85
C ILE A 213 15.75 7.84 -21.77
N ALA A 214 15.02 7.84 -22.89
CA ALA A 214 13.63 8.27 -22.95
C ALA A 214 12.62 7.26 -22.36
N ILE A 215 11.44 7.74 -21.96
CA ILE A 215 10.36 6.88 -21.45
C ILE A 215 9.82 6.04 -22.61
N GLY A 216 10.09 4.73 -22.57
CA GLY A 216 9.80 3.81 -23.69
C GLY A 216 8.35 3.33 -23.77
N VAL A 217 7.46 3.87 -22.92
CA VAL A 217 6.07 3.43 -22.76
C VAL A 217 5.17 4.67 -22.70
N LYS A 218 4.09 4.68 -23.48
CA LYS A 218 3.13 5.79 -23.44
C LYS A 218 2.25 5.72 -22.18
N LYS A 219 2.08 6.85 -21.51
CA LYS A 219 1.27 7.03 -20.29
C LYS A 219 -0.15 6.49 -20.45
N GLU A 220 -0.76 6.72 -21.61
CA GLU A 220 -2.16 6.36 -21.90
C GLU A 220 -2.36 4.86 -22.16
N LEU A 221 -1.28 4.13 -22.50
CA LEU A 221 -1.35 2.72 -22.89
C LEU A 221 -0.99 1.78 -21.75
N ASP A 222 0.00 2.15 -20.94
CA ASP A 222 0.45 1.37 -19.79
C ASP A 222 0.94 2.29 -18.67
N PHE A 223 -0.04 2.90 -17.99
CA PHE A 223 0.17 3.85 -16.91
C PHE A 223 1.02 3.30 -15.75
N PRO A 224 0.82 2.07 -15.23
CA PRO A 224 1.66 1.54 -14.15
C PRO A 224 3.14 1.46 -14.53
N THR A 225 3.46 0.93 -15.72
CA THR A 225 4.85 0.84 -16.19
C THR A 225 5.43 2.22 -16.48
N TRP A 226 4.63 3.10 -17.09
CA TRP A 226 5.02 4.50 -17.32
C TRP A 226 5.38 5.19 -16.01
N TYR A 227 4.53 5.10 -14.97
CA TYR A 227 4.73 5.77 -13.69
C TYR A 227 6.04 5.33 -13.03
N THR A 228 6.28 4.02 -12.94
CA THR A 228 7.53 3.47 -12.42
C THR A 228 8.75 3.93 -13.23
N ASN A 229 8.67 3.88 -14.56
CA ASN A 229 9.76 4.32 -15.43
C ASN A 229 10.09 5.80 -15.24
N VAL A 230 9.08 6.67 -15.12
CA VAL A 230 9.28 8.10 -14.87
C VAL A 230 10.01 8.31 -13.56
N LEU A 231 9.57 7.67 -12.48
CA LEU A 231 10.18 7.87 -11.16
C LEU A 231 11.64 7.39 -11.10
N ILE A 232 11.96 6.25 -11.72
CA ILE A 232 13.33 5.71 -11.73
C ILE A 232 14.23 6.54 -12.65
N LYS A 233 13.80 6.80 -13.89
CA LYS A 233 14.63 7.51 -14.88
C LYS A 233 14.83 8.98 -14.55
N ALA A 234 13.89 9.60 -13.84
CA ALA A 234 14.05 10.95 -13.31
C ALA A 234 14.80 10.98 -11.97
N GLU A 235 15.34 9.84 -11.51
CA GLU A 235 16.09 9.73 -10.26
C GLU A 235 15.32 10.21 -9.02
N MET A 236 14.00 10.02 -9.00
CA MET A 236 13.15 10.40 -7.88
C MET A 236 13.16 9.36 -6.76
N ILE A 237 13.22 8.07 -7.11
CA ILE A 237 13.20 6.97 -6.14
C ILE A 237 14.17 5.87 -6.51
N ASP A 238 14.49 5.02 -5.53
CA ASP A 238 14.98 3.66 -5.73
C ASP A 238 14.11 2.65 -4.96
N TYR A 239 14.04 1.42 -5.46
CA TYR A 239 13.39 0.31 -4.76
C TYR A 239 14.23 -0.14 -3.57
N TYR A 240 13.59 -0.36 -2.44
CA TYR A 240 14.22 -0.93 -1.25
C TYR A 240 13.94 -2.44 -1.16
N SER A 241 14.76 -3.16 -0.39
CA SER A 241 14.61 -4.61 -0.19
C SER A 241 13.34 -4.97 0.59
N VAL A 242 12.80 -4.04 1.38
CA VAL A 242 11.53 -4.22 2.08
C VAL A 242 10.38 -3.76 1.18
N SER A 243 9.47 -4.69 0.86
CA SER A 243 8.31 -4.40 0.03
C SER A 243 7.47 -3.25 0.58
N GLY A 244 7.09 -2.32 -0.30
CA GLY A 244 6.31 -1.14 0.04
C GLY A 244 7.12 0.01 0.67
N CYS A 245 8.44 -0.16 0.84
CA CYS A 245 9.36 0.89 1.22
C CYS A 245 10.20 1.33 0.01
N TYR A 246 10.47 2.62 -0.09
CA TYR A 246 11.17 3.23 -1.23
C TYR A 246 12.17 4.26 -0.72
N ILE A 247 13.32 4.33 -1.36
CA ILE A 247 14.32 5.37 -1.07
C ILE A 247 13.89 6.64 -1.79
N LEU A 248 13.72 7.74 -1.06
CA LEU A 248 13.47 9.06 -1.64
C LEU A 248 14.82 9.72 -1.98
N LYS A 249 15.15 9.75 -3.27
CA LYS A 249 16.39 10.39 -3.77
C LYS A 249 16.28 11.93 -3.67
N PRO A 250 17.41 12.67 -3.75
CA PRO A 250 17.40 14.14 -3.65
C PRO A 250 16.37 14.84 -4.55
N TRP A 251 16.12 14.32 -5.75
CA TRP A 251 15.17 14.94 -6.69
C TRP A 251 13.73 14.97 -6.18
N SER A 252 13.29 13.91 -5.48
CA SER A 252 11.96 13.88 -4.86
C SER A 252 11.97 14.49 -3.46
N PHE A 253 13.04 14.29 -2.70
CA PHE A 253 13.13 14.83 -1.34
C PHE A 253 13.14 16.36 -1.32
N THR A 254 13.78 17.03 -2.28
CA THR A 254 13.70 18.50 -2.39
C THR A 254 12.29 19.02 -2.66
N ILE A 255 11.45 18.25 -3.39
CA ILE A 255 10.03 18.60 -3.57
C ILE A 255 9.32 18.55 -2.21
N TRP A 256 9.58 17.50 -1.41
CA TRP A 256 9.05 17.38 -0.06
C TRP A 256 9.52 18.52 0.85
N GLU A 257 10.80 18.87 0.82
CA GLU A 257 11.35 20.00 1.60
C GLU A 257 10.67 21.33 1.25
N LYS A 258 10.36 21.57 -0.02
CA LYS A 258 9.65 22.79 -0.45
C LYS A 258 8.19 22.81 0.03
N ILE A 259 7.50 21.66 -0.02
CA ILE A 259 6.15 21.51 0.55
C ILE A 259 6.21 21.77 2.06
N GLN A 260 7.18 21.13 2.74
CA GLN A 260 7.39 21.26 4.17
C GLN A 260 7.62 22.71 4.56
N GLN A 261 8.62 23.38 3.99
CA GLN A 261 8.95 24.78 4.30
C GLN A 261 7.77 25.72 4.11
N TRP A 262 7.03 25.57 3.01
CA TRP A 262 5.87 26.42 2.73
C TRP A 262 4.74 26.17 3.71
N PHE A 263 4.36 24.90 3.94
CA PHE A 263 3.25 24.57 4.83
C PHE A 263 3.57 24.91 6.29
N ASP A 264 4.81 24.63 6.71
CA ASP A 264 5.33 24.94 8.04
C ASP A 264 5.32 26.45 8.34
N SER A 265 5.68 27.28 7.36
CA SER A 265 5.53 28.75 7.45
C SER A 265 4.07 29.15 7.68
N LYS A 266 3.12 28.51 7.00
CA LYS A 266 1.71 28.88 7.05
C LYS A 266 1.03 28.47 8.34
N ILE A 267 1.33 27.29 8.87
CA ILE A 267 0.78 26.86 10.17
C ILE A 267 1.38 27.66 11.34
N LYS A 268 2.62 28.15 11.22
CA LYS A 268 3.20 29.08 12.21
C LYS A 268 2.50 30.43 12.25
N GLU A 269 2.00 30.92 11.12
CA GLU A 269 1.12 32.11 11.07
C GLU A 269 -0.21 31.87 11.81
N MET A 270 -0.57 30.62 12.12
CA MET A 270 -1.75 30.21 12.88
C MET A 270 -1.45 29.83 14.34
N ASP A 271 -0.25 30.17 14.83
CA ASP A 271 0.27 29.83 16.16
C ASP A 271 0.38 28.33 16.42
N VAL A 272 0.60 27.53 15.37
CA VAL A 272 0.91 26.10 15.51
C VAL A 272 2.40 25.92 15.76
N GLU A 273 2.76 25.19 16.80
CA GLU A 273 4.15 24.91 17.17
C GLU A 273 4.58 23.51 16.75
N ASN A 274 5.81 23.37 16.27
CA ASN A 274 6.38 22.05 15.97
C ASN A 274 6.85 21.36 17.25
N SER A 275 6.54 20.08 17.35
CA SER A 275 6.96 19.17 18.40
C SER A 275 7.41 17.84 17.80
N TYR A 276 7.93 16.93 18.63
CA TYR A 276 8.23 15.57 18.19
C TYR A 276 7.90 14.59 19.31
N PHE A 277 6.91 13.74 19.08
CA PHE A 277 6.58 12.63 19.97
C PHE A 277 7.36 11.37 19.57
N PRO A 278 7.62 10.42 20.49
CA PRO A 278 8.28 9.16 20.16
C PRO A 278 7.50 8.31 19.14
N MET A 279 8.22 7.50 18.36
CA MET A 279 7.63 6.60 17.36
C MET A 279 6.95 5.36 17.96
N PHE A 280 7.36 4.99 19.16
CA PHE A 280 6.94 3.79 19.84
C PHE A 280 5.71 4.04 20.71
N VAL A 281 4.69 3.21 20.55
CA VAL A 281 3.44 3.25 21.30
C VAL A 281 3.32 1.96 22.11
N SER A 282 3.05 2.06 23.41
CA SER A 282 2.83 0.85 24.21
C SER A 282 1.51 0.18 23.82
N SER A 283 1.48 -1.16 23.84
CA SER A 283 0.27 -1.95 23.55
C SER A 283 -0.93 -1.48 24.36
N LYS A 284 -0.73 -1.25 25.66
CA LYS A 284 -1.77 -0.80 26.61
C LYS A 284 -2.46 0.50 26.20
N VAL A 285 -1.69 1.46 25.66
CA VAL A 285 -2.26 2.77 25.29
C VAL A 285 -3.01 2.65 23.96
N LEU A 286 -2.48 1.85 23.02
CA LEU A 286 -3.14 1.58 21.75
C LEU A 286 -4.44 0.79 21.90
N GLU A 287 -4.49 -0.17 22.83
CA GLU A 287 -5.68 -0.97 23.11
C GLU A 287 -6.83 -0.16 23.70
N ARG A 288 -6.55 0.91 24.46
CA ARG A 288 -7.60 1.84 24.94
C ARG A 288 -8.35 2.53 23.80
N GLU A 289 -7.70 2.75 22.66
CA GLU A 289 -8.33 3.32 21.46
C GLU A 289 -9.14 2.27 20.69
N LYS A 290 -8.64 1.02 20.65
CA LYS A 290 -9.27 -0.10 19.94
C LYS A 290 -10.68 -0.42 20.46
N ASP A 291 -10.92 -0.26 21.76
CA ASP A 291 -12.23 -0.50 22.38
C ASP A 291 -13.29 0.54 21.97
N HIS A 292 -12.87 1.64 21.32
CA HIS A 292 -13.74 2.77 20.98
C HIS A 292 -13.72 3.12 19.48
N ILE A 293 -12.79 2.58 18.70
CA ILE A 293 -12.63 2.88 17.27
C ILE A 293 -12.42 1.58 16.46
N GLU A 294 -13.47 1.12 15.79
CA GLU A 294 -13.41 -0.04 14.88
C GLU A 294 -12.49 0.24 13.68
N GLY A 295 -11.57 -0.70 13.37
CA GLY A 295 -10.80 -0.71 12.12
C GLY A 295 -9.30 -0.40 12.21
N PHE A 296 -8.76 -0.07 13.39
CA PHE A 296 -7.36 0.37 13.54
C PHE A 296 -6.32 -0.78 13.58
N ALA A 297 -6.75 -2.02 13.86
CA ALA A 297 -5.86 -3.12 14.23
C ALA A 297 -5.01 -3.78 13.12
N PRO A 298 -5.45 -3.93 11.85
CA PRO A 298 -4.75 -4.82 10.91
C PRO A 298 -3.46 -4.24 10.31
N GLU A 299 -3.20 -2.93 10.46
CA GLU A 299 -2.06 -2.27 9.79
C GLU A 299 -0.89 -1.91 10.73
N VAL A 300 -0.96 -2.33 12.01
CA VAL A 300 0.04 -1.96 13.03
C VAL A 300 1.25 -2.89 12.98
N ALA A 301 2.44 -2.32 12.83
CA ALA A 301 3.70 -3.05 12.95
C ALA A 301 4.14 -3.10 14.42
N TRP A 302 4.52 -4.29 14.90
CA TRP A 302 4.90 -4.54 16.29
C TRP A 302 6.39 -4.89 16.43
N VAL A 303 7.03 -4.28 17.42
CA VAL A 303 8.35 -4.66 17.93
C VAL A 303 8.12 -5.55 19.14
N THR A 304 8.56 -6.80 19.05
CA THR A 304 8.42 -7.81 20.13
C THR A 304 9.75 -8.29 20.70
N ARG A 305 10.87 -7.91 20.08
CA ARG A 305 12.23 -8.34 20.44
C ARG A 305 13.22 -7.19 20.36
N ALA A 306 14.20 -7.19 21.27
CA ALA A 306 15.39 -6.35 21.21
C ALA A 306 16.63 -7.25 21.15
N GLY A 307 17.32 -7.25 20.00
CA GLY A 307 18.35 -8.25 19.71
C GLY A 307 17.74 -9.66 19.73
N SER A 308 18.24 -10.51 20.62
CA SER A 308 17.73 -11.88 20.81
C SER A 308 16.80 -12.04 22.01
N THR A 309 16.45 -10.95 22.72
CA THR A 309 15.61 -11.01 23.93
C THR A 309 14.20 -10.55 23.62
N ASP A 310 13.20 -11.33 24.03
CA ASP A 310 11.79 -10.94 23.95
C ASP A 310 11.50 -9.75 24.88
N LEU A 311 10.72 -8.79 24.40
CA LEU A 311 10.23 -7.69 25.22
C LEU A 311 9.09 -8.19 26.12
N GLU A 312 9.06 -7.71 27.37
CA GLU A 312 7.98 -8.02 28.31
C GLU A 312 6.61 -7.59 27.75
N GLU A 313 6.57 -6.42 27.11
CA GLU A 313 5.36 -5.90 26.45
C GLU A 313 5.67 -5.52 24.99
N PRO A 314 4.85 -5.98 24.03
CA PRO A 314 4.96 -5.55 22.64
C PRO A 314 4.79 -4.03 22.50
N ILE A 315 5.61 -3.44 21.62
CA ILE A 315 5.59 -2.01 21.33
C ILE A 315 5.18 -1.82 19.87
N ALA A 316 4.15 -1.03 19.63
CA ALA A 316 3.73 -0.68 18.28
C ALA A 316 4.59 0.44 17.70
N ILE A 317 4.84 0.39 16.39
CA ILE A 317 5.32 1.52 15.60
C ILE A 317 4.10 2.36 15.22
N ARG A 318 4.16 3.68 15.41
CA ARG A 318 3.00 4.55 15.19
C ARG A 318 2.40 4.41 13.77
N PRO A 319 1.08 4.14 13.66
CA PRO A 319 0.31 4.32 12.42
C PRO A 319 -0.28 5.74 12.30
N THR A 320 -0.37 6.44 13.42
CA THR A 320 -0.71 7.86 13.66
C THR A 320 -0.51 8.13 15.17
N SER A 321 -0.50 9.38 15.64
CA SER A 321 -0.02 9.73 16.99
C SER A 321 -1.10 10.12 18.01
N GLU A 322 -2.40 9.97 17.72
CA GLU A 322 -3.49 10.30 18.67
C GLU A 322 -3.25 9.66 20.06
N THR A 323 -3.02 8.35 20.10
CA THR A 323 -2.74 7.59 21.33
C THR A 323 -1.41 7.95 21.99
N VAL A 324 -0.46 8.50 21.25
CA VAL A 324 0.82 8.96 21.80
C VAL A 324 0.69 10.36 22.41
N MET A 325 -0.08 11.25 21.78
CA MET A 325 -0.15 12.67 22.11
C MET A 325 -1.19 12.97 23.19
N TYR A 326 -2.39 12.37 23.08
CA TYR A 326 -3.54 12.77 23.89
C TYR A 326 -3.44 12.47 25.39
N PRO A 327 -2.77 11.39 25.85
CA PRO A 327 -2.46 11.23 27.26
C PRO A 327 -1.65 12.41 27.85
N TYR A 328 -0.77 13.02 27.04
CA TYR A 328 0.02 14.17 27.45
C TYR A 328 -0.75 15.48 27.33
N TYR A 329 -1.68 15.59 26.38
CA TYR A 329 -2.61 16.73 26.32
C TYR A 329 -3.45 16.79 27.60
N ALA A 330 -3.95 15.65 28.08
CA ALA A 330 -4.66 15.58 29.37
C ALA A 330 -3.80 16.03 30.56
N LYS A 331 -2.48 15.84 30.47
CA LYS A 331 -1.53 16.30 31.50
C LYS A 331 -1.22 17.79 31.38
N TRP A 332 -1.08 18.32 30.17
CA TRP A 332 -0.66 19.70 29.94
C TRP A 332 -1.82 20.69 30.05
N ILE A 333 -3.01 20.30 29.64
CA ILE A 333 -4.21 21.14 29.70
C ILE A 333 -4.84 20.96 31.08
N GLN A 334 -4.68 21.97 31.94
CA GLN A 334 -5.23 21.99 33.30
C GLN A 334 -6.29 23.08 33.47
N SER A 335 -6.27 24.12 32.63
CA SER A 335 -7.18 25.26 32.67
C SER A 335 -7.53 25.75 31.28
N HIS A 336 -8.61 26.52 31.14
CA HIS A 336 -8.98 27.19 29.89
C HIS A 336 -7.89 28.12 29.34
N ARG A 337 -6.93 28.53 30.19
CA ARG A 337 -5.77 29.36 29.80
C ARG A 337 -4.69 28.60 29.03
N ASP A 338 -4.71 27.27 29.10
CA ASP A 338 -3.80 26.41 28.36
C ASP A 338 -4.33 26.12 26.94
N LEU A 339 -5.48 26.70 26.58
CA LEU A 339 -6.15 26.54 25.30
C LEU A 339 -6.11 27.85 24.49
N PRO A 340 -6.00 27.78 23.14
CA PRO A 340 -5.85 26.56 22.37
C PRO A 340 -4.42 25.99 22.46
N LEU A 341 -4.31 24.66 22.55
CA LEU A 341 -3.03 23.96 22.35
C LEU A 341 -2.96 23.52 20.89
N LYS A 342 -1.92 23.92 20.16
CA LYS A 342 -1.77 23.61 18.73
C LYS A 342 -0.38 23.07 18.41
N LEU A 343 -0.27 21.77 18.19
CA LEU A 343 1.01 21.14 17.87
C LEU A 343 0.99 20.49 16.50
N ASN A 344 2.14 20.53 15.83
CA ASN A 344 2.43 19.81 14.61
C ASN A 344 3.69 18.97 14.79
N GLN A 345 3.84 17.87 14.05
CA GLN A 345 5.13 17.18 13.92
C GLN A 345 5.35 16.72 12.49
N TRP A 346 6.60 16.76 12.05
CA TRP A 346 7.07 16.18 10.79
C TRP A 346 7.79 14.88 11.08
N ASN A 347 7.29 13.76 10.58
CA ASN A 347 7.79 12.42 10.93
C ASN A 347 7.50 11.38 9.84
N SER A 348 8.05 10.18 10.01
CA SER A 348 7.57 8.99 9.31
C SER A 348 6.47 8.28 10.11
N VAL A 349 5.65 7.56 9.36
CA VAL A 349 4.59 6.68 9.86
C VAL A 349 4.68 5.33 9.16
N VAL A 350 4.35 4.26 9.89
CA VAL A 350 4.30 2.91 9.35
C VAL A 350 2.86 2.39 9.36
N ARG A 351 2.35 2.03 8.18
CA ARG A 351 1.08 1.31 8.01
C ARG A 351 1.33 0.09 7.16
N TRP A 352 1.20 -1.10 7.75
CA TRP A 352 1.51 -2.36 7.09
C TRP A 352 0.37 -2.83 6.17
N GLU A 353 -0.01 -2.00 5.20
CA GLU A 353 -1.15 -2.31 4.34
C GLU A 353 -0.85 -3.50 3.40
N PHE A 354 -1.85 -4.39 3.28
CA PHE A 354 -1.77 -5.61 2.46
C PHE A 354 -2.11 -5.38 0.98
N LYS A 355 -2.65 -4.21 0.64
CA LYS A 355 -2.91 -3.83 -0.76
C LYS A 355 -1.60 -3.52 -1.49
N ASN A 356 -1.61 -3.68 -2.81
CA ASN A 356 -0.42 -3.49 -3.63
C ASN A 356 0.20 -2.09 -3.44
N PRO A 357 1.46 -2.00 -2.95
CA PRO A 357 2.10 -0.71 -2.73
C PRO A 357 2.46 -0.04 -4.06
N GLN A 358 2.37 1.28 -4.07
CA GLN A 358 2.75 2.13 -5.20
C GLN A 358 3.58 3.30 -4.67
N PRO A 359 4.76 3.58 -5.25
CA PRO A 359 5.64 4.65 -4.78
C PRO A 359 4.89 5.98 -4.62
N PHE A 360 5.13 6.66 -3.50
CA PHE A 360 4.42 7.87 -3.02
C PHE A 360 2.93 7.67 -2.69
N LEU A 361 2.16 6.99 -3.54
CA LEU A 361 0.70 6.95 -3.43
C LEU A 361 0.23 6.07 -2.27
N ARG A 362 0.89 4.93 -2.08
CA ARG A 362 0.58 3.94 -1.04
C ARG A 362 1.85 3.17 -0.70
N THR A 363 2.55 3.64 0.32
CA THR A 363 3.79 3.04 0.82
C THR A 363 3.56 2.57 2.25
N ARG A 364 4.34 1.58 2.71
CA ARG A 364 4.25 1.07 4.08
C ARG A 364 4.87 2.03 5.08
N GLU A 365 5.98 2.66 4.70
CA GLU A 365 6.54 3.80 5.39
C GLU A 365 6.36 5.03 4.51
N PHE A 366 5.85 6.13 5.07
CA PHE A 366 5.78 7.42 4.39
C PHE A 366 6.11 8.55 5.35
N LEU A 367 6.64 9.64 4.79
CA LEU A 367 6.78 10.90 5.49
C LEU A 367 5.47 11.67 5.40
N TRP A 368 5.13 12.34 6.50
CA TRP A 368 4.00 13.23 6.57
C TRP A 368 4.24 14.34 7.60
N GLN A 369 3.28 15.25 7.68
CA GLN A 369 3.01 15.94 8.92
C GLN A 369 1.67 15.49 9.48
N GLU A 370 1.57 15.55 10.80
CA GLU A 370 0.32 15.47 11.54
C GLU A 370 0.22 16.63 12.53
N GLY A 371 -0.85 17.41 12.40
CA GLY A 371 -1.23 18.44 13.34
C GLY A 371 -2.36 17.98 14.23
N HIS A 372 -2.24 18.28 15.52
CA HIS A 372 -3.22 17.98 16.55
C HIS A 372 -3.45 19.21 17.40
N THR A 373 -4.72 19.55 17.60
CA THR A 373 -5.08 20.77 18.31
C THR A 373 -6.23 20.53 19.28
N ALA A 374 -6.29 21.33 20.34
CA ALA A 374 -7.34 21.31 21.34
C ALA A 374 -7.83 22.74 21.58
N HIS A 375 -9.14 22.92 21.49
CA HIS A 375 -9.84 24.21 21.58
C HIS A 375 -10.88 24.18 22.68
N LEU A 376 -11.20 25.34 23.24
CA LEU A 376 -12.26 25.44 24.24
C LEU A 376 -13.64 25.27 23.60
N THR A 377 -13.83 25.83 22.40
CA THR A 377 -15.15 25.88 21.76
C THR A 377 -15.17 25.23 20.38
N ARG A 378 -16.34 24.72 20.00
CA ARG A 378 -16.57 24.15 18.66
C ARG A 378 -16.30 25.14 17.52
N PRO A 379 -16.77 26.41 17.57
CA PRO A 379 -16.55 27.33 16.45
C PRO A 379 -15.07 27.58 16.13
N GLU A 380 -14.20 27.61 17.15
CA GLU A 380 -12.74 27.74 16.97
C GLU A 380 -12.16 26.51 16.27
N ALA A 381 -12.55 25.31 16.74
CA ALA A 381 -12.15 24.05 16.13
C ALA A 381 -12.64 23.95 14.66
N ASP A 382 -13.91 24.26 14.39
CA ASP A 382 -14.51 24.21 13.05
C ASP A 382 -13.84 25.21 12.09
N LYS A 383 -13.42 26.38 12.59
CA LYS A 383 -12.68 27.38 11.81
C LYS A 383 -11.32 26.83 11.38
N GLU A 384 -10.54 26.29 12.32
CA GLU A 384 -9.21 25.76 12.02
C GLU A 384 -9.26 24.59 11.04
N VAL A 385 -10.26 23.70 11.14
CA VAL A 385 -10.43 22.60 10.17
C VAL A 385 -10.50 23.12 8.73
N ARG A 386 -11.23 24.22 8.51
CA ARG A 386 -11.39 24.84 7.18
C ARG A 386 -10.15 25.63 6.77
N ASP A 387 -9.50 26.34 7.68
CA ASP A 387 -8.25 27.05 7.40
C ASP A 387 -7.16 26.07 6.94
N ILE A 388 -7.00 24.95 7.64
CA ILE A 388 -6.04 23.89 7.27
C ILE A 388 -6.42 23.22 5.94
N LEU A 389 -7.71 22.96 5.71
CA LEU A 389 -8.19 22.40 4.44
C LEU A 389 -7.83 23.32 3.26
N ASP A 390 -7.98 24.64 3.44
CA ASP A 390 -7.57 25.62 2.44
C ASP A 390 -6.06 25.63 2.22
N LEU A 391 -5.25 25.54 3.28
CA LEU A 391 -3.80 25.39 3.14
C LEU A 391 -3.42 24.14 2.33
N TYR A 392 -4.11 23.01 2.54
CA TYR A 392 -3.90 21.82 1.71
C TYR A 392 -4.29 22.04 0.26
N ARG A 393 -5.45 22.66 -0.01
CA ARG A 393 -5.84 23.04 -1.38
C ARG A 393 -4.74 23.88 -2.02
N ARG A 394 -4.19 24.86 -1.30
CA ARG A 394 -3.13 25.75 -1.79
C ARG A 394 -1.80 25.03 -1.99
N VAL A 395 -1.43 24.03 -1.18
CA VAL A 395 -0.28 23.17 -1.48
C VAL A 395 -0.46 22.52 -2.86
N TYR A 396 -1.63 21.93 -3.12
CA TYR A 396 -1.89 21.28 -4.39
C TYR A 396 -1.94 22.29 -5.55
N GLU A 397 -2.68 23.39 -5.41
CA GLU A 397 -2.94 24.32 -6.52
C GLU A 397 -1.81 25.33 -6.75
N GLU A 398 -1.23 25.92 -5.69
CA GLU A 398 -0.23 26.98 -5.81
C GLU A 398 1.19 26.43 -5.95
N LEU A 399 1.54 25.34 -5.25
CA LEU A 399 2.87 24.75 -5.32
C LEU A 399 2.96 23.66 -6.40
N LEU A 400 1.98 22.76 -6.42
CA LEU A 400 2.01 21.58 -7.27
C LEU A 400 1.25 21.75 -8.58
N ALA A 401 0.53 22.86 -8.78
CA ALA A 401 -0.32 23.11 -9.95
C ALA A 401 -1.34 21.98 -10.21
N VAL A 402 -1.76 21.25 -9.18
CA VAL A 402 -2.74 20.17 -9.26
C VAL A 402 -4.10 20.70 -8.77
N PRO A 403 -5.15 20.70 -9.61
CA PRO A 403 -6.48 21.07 -9.16
C PRO A 403 -7.04 20.01 -8.21
N VAL A 404 -7.66 20.44 -7.12
CA VAL A 404 -8.31 19.56 -6.15
C VAL A 404 -9.69 20.08 -5.78
N ILE A 405 -10.55 19.19 -5.32
CA ILE A 405 -11.92 19.52 -4.92
C ILE A 405 -12.01 19.40 -3.38
N PRO A 406 -12.16 20.53 -2.66
CA PRO A 406 -12.46 20.49 -1.23
C PRO A 406 -13.85 19.92 -0.99
N GLY A 407 -14.00 19.08 0.03
CA GLY A 407 -15.28 18.46 0.36
C GLY A 407 -15.33 17.87 1.77
N VAL A 408 -16.49 17.30 2.10
CA VAL A 408 -16.74 16.58 3.35
C VAL A 408 -16.94 15.10 3.03
N LYS A 409 -16.26 14.21 3.74
CA LYS A 409 -16.43 12.77 3.58
C LYS A 409 -17.84 12.36 4.02
N SER A 410 -18.37 11.33 3.37
CA SER A 410 -19.61 10.67 3.82
C SER A 410 -19.42 10.02 5.18
N GLU A 411 -20.52 9.72 5.89
CA GLU A 411 -20.48 9.01 7.17
C GLU A 411 -19.70 7.68 7.12
N LYS A 412 -19.73 6.98 5.98
CA LYS A 412 -19.00 5.72 5.79
C LYS A 412 -17.49 5.92 5.63
N GLU A 413 -17.06 7.07 5.13
CA GLU A 413 -15.66 7.35 4.73
C GLU A 413 -14.99 8.37 5.65
N LYS A 414 -15.71 8.91 6.66
CA LYS A 414 -15.12 9.78 7.66
C LYS A 414 -14.19 8.99 8.57
N PHE A 415 -13.34 9.70 9.29
CA PHE A 415 -12.47 9.08 10.28
C PHE A 415 -13.34 8.52 11.41
N ALA A 416 -13.15 7.26 11.77
CA ALA A 416 -14.03 6.55 12.69
C ALA A 416 -14.14 7.23 14.08
N GLY A 417 -13.06 7.86 14.56
CA GLY A 417 -13.07 8.64 15.80
C GLY A 417 -13.52 10.10 15.65
N GLY A 418 -13.82 10.56 14.44
CA GLY A 418 -14.12 11.97 14.14
C GLY A 418 -15.62 12.31 14.15
N LEU A 419 -15.93 13.56 14.51
CA LEU A 419 -17.27 14.13 14.33
C LEU A 419 -17.59 14.27 12.83
N TYR A 420 -16.67 14.90 12.09
CA TYR A 420 -16.71 14.99 10.62
C TYR A 420 -15.29 15.08 10.04
N THR A 421 -15.13 14.66 8.78
CA THR A 421 -13.85 14.74 8.05
C THR A 421 -14.00 15.60 6.81
N THR A 422 -13.12 16.58 6.66
CA THR A 422 -12.94 17.33 5.41
C THR A 422 -11.73 16.84 4.65
N THR A 423 -11.73 17.03 3.33
CA THR A 423 -10.70 16.48 2.46
C THR A 423 -10.55 17.29 1.18
N VAL A 424 -9.36 17.23 0.56
CA VAL A 424 -9.15 17.65 -0.82
C VAL A 424 -9.00 16.41 -1.71
N GLU A 425 -9.85 16.30 -2.72
CA GLU A 425 -9.87 15.17 -3.67
C GLU A 425 -9.20 15.56 -4.98
N GLY A 426 -8.20 14.80 -5.40
CA GLY A 426 -7.61 14.87 -6.74
C GLY A 426 -8.24 13.86 -7.69
N PHE A 427 -8.06 14.08 -8.99
CA PHE A 427 -8.47 13.14 -10.03
C PHE A 427 -7.31 12.87 -10.98
N VAL A 428 -7.08 11.60 -11.33
CA VAL A 428 -6.04 11.19 -12.28
C VAL A 428 -6.70 10.78 -13.60
N PRO A 429 -6.71 11.64 -14.64
CA PRO A 429 -7.47 11.41 -15.86
C PRO A 429 -7.11 10.09 -16.56
N THR A 430 -5.82 9.75 -16.61
CA THR A 430 -5.35 8.55 -17.31
C THR A 430 -5.84 7.26 -16.67
N SER A 431 -6.01 7.24 -15.35
CA SER A 431 -6.49 6.06 -14.64
C SER A 431 -8.01 6.08 -14.42
N GLY A 432 -8.66 7.25 -14.56
CA GLY A 432 -10.06 7.46 -14.24
C GLY A 432 -10.39 7.35 -12.75
N ARG A 433 -9.41 7.56 -11.86
CA ARG A 433 -9.56 7.34 -10.41
C ARG A 433 -9.42 8.64 -9.62
N GLY A 434 -10.29 8.79 -8.63
CA GLY A 434 -10.14 9.78 -7.57
C GLY A 434 -9.05 9.35 -6.58
N ILE A 435 -8.38 10.34 -5.98
CA ILE A 435 -7.36 10.13 -4.96
C ILE A 435 -7.43 11.24 -3.91
N GLN A 436 -7.62 10.85 -2.65
CA GLN A 436 -7.55 11.77 -1.52
C GLN A 436 -6.12 12.32 -1.40
N GLY A 437 -6.00 13.65 -1.44
CA GLY A 437 -4.74 14.36 -1.33
C GLY A 437 -4.35 14.70 0.11
N ALA A 438 -5.30 15.16 0.92
CA ALA A 438 -5.09 15.49 2.33
C ALA A 438 -6.39 15.37 3.15
N THR A 439 -6.27 15.46 4.47
CA THR A 439 -7.40 15.32 5.40
C THR A 439 -7.31 16.31 6.55
N SER A 440 -8.45 16.87 6.94
CA SER A 440 -8.61 17.74 8.10
C SER A 440 -9.88 17.36 8.85
N HIS A 441 -9.72 16.81 10.05
CA HIS A 441 -10.75 16.21 10.87
C HIS A 441 -11.18 17.15 11.99
N CYS A 442 -12.49 17.31 12.18
CA CYS A 442 -12.99 17.70 13.49
C CYS A 442 -13.23 16.41 14.28
N LEU A 443 -12.47 16.23 15.35
CA LEU A 443 -12.59 15.07 16.24
C LEU A 443 -13.74 15.24 17.25
N GLY A 444 -14.31 16.45 17.33
CA GLY A 444 -15.31 16.80 18.32
C GLY A 444 -14.74 16.63 19.72
N GLN A 445 -15.50 15.96 20.58
CA GLN A 445 -15.11 15.64 21.95
C GLN A 445 -14.92 14.13 22.17
N ASN A 446 -14.81 13.33 21.10
CA ASN A 446 -14.71 11.88 21.20
C ASN A 446 -13.42 11.46 21.92
N PHE A 447 -12.29 11.97 21.44
CA PHE A 447 -10.98 11.70 22.02
C PHE A 447 -10.77 12.40 23.35
N SER A 448 -11.29 13.61 23.55
CA SER A 448 -11.12 14.33 24.81
C SER A 448 -11.88 13.64 25.94
N LYS A 449 -13.05 13.05 25.68
CA LYS A 449 -13.74 12.18 26.65
C LYS A 449 -12.96 10.90 26.93
N MET A 450 -12.45 10.24 25.87
CA MET A 450 -11.66 9.01 25.99
C MET A 450 -10.37 9.18 26.83
N PHE A 451 -9.64 10.27 26.59
CA PHE A 451 -8.36 10.56 27.28
C PHE A 451 -8.52 11.50 28.47
N ASN A 452 -9.76 11.84 28.86
CA ASN A 452 -10.09 12.75 29.95
C ASN A 452 -9.38 14.13 29.84
N ILE A 453 -9.40 14.71 28.64
CA ILE A 453 -8.89 16.06 28.37
C ILE A 453 -10.02 17.06 28.60
N SER A 454 -10.02 17.69 29.77
CA SER A 454 -11.04 18.65 30.16
C SER A 454 -10.46 19.78 31.00
N VAL A 455 -11.18 20.90 31.04
CA VAL A 455 -10.89 22.04 31.91
C VAL A 455 -12.12 22.37 32.73
N GLU A 456 -11.98 23.14 33.79
CA GLU A 456 -13.15 23.73 34.43
C GLU A 456 -13.86 24.68 33.45
N ASP A 457 -15.19 24.57 33.35
CA ASP A 457 -15.97 25.44 32.47
C ASP A 457 -15.87 26.90 32.96
N PRO A 458 -15.29 27.82 32.16
CA PRO A 458 -15.16 29.23 32.54
C PRO A 458 -16.51 29.97 32.57
N ASN A 459 -17.57 29.40 31.99
CA ASN A 459 -18.91 30.01 31.98
C ASN A 459 -19.71 29.69 33.24
N LEU A 460 -19.27 28.73 34.07
CA LEU A 460 -19.93 28.40 35.32
C LEU A 460 -19.39 29.27 36.46
N SER A 461 -20.27 30.05 37.08
CA SER A 461 -19.93 30.81 38.28
C SER A 461 -19.69 29.88 39.47
N VAL A 462 -19.00 30.37 40.51
CA VAL A 462 -18.79 29.61 41.77
C VAL A 462 -20.13 29.17 42.39
N ALA A 463 -21.16 30.01 42.28
CA ALA A 463 -22.50 29.71 42.79
C ALA A 463 -23.22 28.65 41.95
N ASP A 464 -22.94 28.56 40.65
CA ASP A 464 -23.52 27.54 39.77
C ASP A 464 -22.81 26.20 39.96
N LYS A 465 -21.48 26.21 40.12
CA LYS A 465 -20.69 25.01 40.46
C LYS A 465 -21.15 24.39 41.78
N ALA A 466 -21.46 25.21 42.79
CA ALA A 466 -21.94 24.73 44.09
C ALA A 466 -23.33 24.07 44.04
N LYS A 467 -24.11 24.27 42.96
CA LYS A 467 -25.42 23.64 42.75
C LYS A 467 -25.34 22.34 41.97
N LEU A 468 -24.19 22.02 41.37
CA LEU A 468 -24.02 20.79 40.60
C LEU A 468 -23.95 19.60 41.54
N THR A 469 -24.77 18.58 41.27
CA THR A 469 -24.78 17.31 41.99
C THR A 469 -23.74 16.31 41.47
N ASP A 470 -23.23 16.56 40.26
CA ASP A 470 -22.20 15.75 39.59
C ASP A 470 -20.95 16.62 39.36
N PRO A 471 -19.79 16.27 39.96
CA PRO A 471 -18.53 16.98 39.71
C PRO A 471 -18.10 17.03 38.24
N GLU A 472 -18.50 16.05 37.42
CA GLU A 472 -18.20 16.03 35.99
C GLU A 472 -18.99 17.10 35.21
N ALA A 473 -20.15 17.52 35.73
CA ALA A 473 -20.96 18.58 35.11
C ALA A 473 -20.29 19.96 35.17
N ALA A 474 -19.22 20.12 35.97
CA ALA A 474 -18.42 21.34 36.02
C ALA A 474 -17.29 21.37 34.99
N LYS A 475 -17.05 20.26 34.28
CA LYS A 475 -15.96 20.11 33.30
C LYS A 475 -16.43 20.41 31.88
N ALA A 476 -15.60 21.16 31.16
CA ALA A 476 -15.70 21.33 29.72
C ALA A 476 -14.65 20.45 29.03
N TYR A 477 -15.10 19.43 28.30
CA TYR A 477 -14.23 18.65 27.42
C TYR A 477 -13.79 19.48 26.21
N VAL A 478 -12.51 19.42 25.88
CA VAL A 478 -11.96 20.20 24.78
C VAL A 478 -12.43 19.69 23.42
N TRP A 479 -12.54 20.58 22.45
CA TRP A 479 -12.81 20.26 21.04
C TRP A 479 -11.49 20.04 20.33
N GLN A 480 -11.33 18.88 19.70
CA GLN A 480 -10.06 18.53 19.06
C GLN A 480 -10.17 18.48 17.54
N ASN A 481 -9.06 18.82 16.88
CA ASN A 481 -8.85 18.54 15.46
C ASN A 481 -7.60 17.69 15.27
N SER A 482 -7.58 16.92 14.19
CA SER A 482 -6.34 16.38 13.64
C SER A 482 -6.32 16.55 12.13
N TRP A 483 -5.14 16.71 11.54
CA TRP A 483 -5.00 16.94 10.11
C TRP A 483 -3.66 16.43 9.60
N GLY A 484 -3.62 15.94 8.35
CA GLY A 484 -2.40 15.35 7.81
C GLY A 484 -2.25 15.44 6.29
N LEU A 485 -0.99 15.55 5.87
CA LEU A 485 -0.52 15.62 4.48
C LEU A 485 0.77 14.81 4.35
N SER A 486 0.86 13.95 3.34
CA SER A 486 2.02 13.06 3.14
C SER A 486 2.72 13.28 1.80
N THR A 487 3.82 12.54 1.59
CA THR A 487 4.55 12.47 0.32
C THR A 487 3.72 11.94 -0.86
N ARG A 488 2.47 11.49 -0.63
CA ARG A 488 1.48 11.23 -1.70
C ARG A 488 1.32 12.43 -2.64
N THR A 489 1.43 13.65 -2.11
CA THR A 489 1.48 14.91 -2.88
C THR A 489 2.38 14.82 -4.11
N ILE A 490 3.60 14.29 -3.95
CA ILE A 490 4.59 14.14 -5.02
C ILE A 490 4.08 13.16 -6.08
N GLY A 491 3.56 12.01 -5.65
CA GLY A 491 3.01 11.01 -6.57
C GLY A 491 1.85 11.56 -7.39
N VAL A 492 0.94 12.30 -6.76
CA VAL A 492 -0.18 12.95 -7.47
C VAL A 492 0.32 13.96 -8.49
N MET A 493 1.28 14.82 -8.14
CA MET A 493 1.90 15.77 -9.07
C MET A 493 2.51 15.05 -10.28
N VAL A 494 3.26 13.96 -10.07
CA VAL A 494 3.83 13.16 -11.17
C VAL A 494 2.74 12.58 -12.06
N MET A 495 1.69 11.99 -11.46
CA MET A 495 0.58 11.39 -12.22
C MET A 495 -0.20 12.41 -13.06
N VAL A 496 -0.35 13.65 -12.57
CA VAL A 496 -1.08 14.71 -13.27
C VAL A 496 -0.24 15.29 -14.41
N HIS A 497 0.97 15.76 -14.09
CA HIS A 497 1.77 16.56 -15.02
C HIS A 497 2.69 15.76 -15.92
N GLY A 498 3.16 14.59 -15.47
CA GLY A 498 4.10 13.80 -16.24
C GLY A 498 3.53 13.42 -17.61
N ASP A 499 4.39 13.35 -18.62
CA ASP A 499 4.01 13.06 -20.00
C ASP A 499 4.85 11.92 -20.59
N ASN A 500 4.75 11.74 -21.90
CA ASN A 500 5.46 10.70 -22.63
C ASN A 500 6.98 10.96 -22.78
N GLN A 501 7.46 12.15 -22.44
CA GLN A 501 8.90 12.47 -22.32
C GLN A 501 9.41 12.24 -20.90
N GLY A 502 8.54 12.39 -19.88
CA GLY A 502 8.77 11.91 -18.53
C GLY A 502 8.25 12.84 -17.46
N LEU A 503 9.11 13.19 -16.51
CA LEU A 503 8.75 14.04 -15.38
C LEU A 503 8.57 15.49 -15.82
N VAL A 504 7.43 16.08 -15.47
CA VAL A 504 7.15 17.51 -15.64
C VAL A 504 6.95 18.12 -14.26
N LEU A 505 7.86 19.02 -13.86
CA LEU A 505 7.84 19.65 -12.54
C LEU A 505 7.22 21.05 -12.60
N PRO A 506 6.26 21.37 -11.74
CA PRO A 506 5.84 22.75 -11.50
C PRO A 506 7.04 23.60 -11.02
N PRO A 507 7.28 24.80 -11.60
CA PRO A 507 8.46 25.60 -11.27
C PRO A 507 8.62 25.91 -9.78
N ARG A 508 7.51 26.03 -9.03
CA ARG A 508 7.54 26.36 -7.60
C ARG A 508 8.20 25.28 -6.74
N VAL A 509 8.18 24.02 -7.20
CA VAL A 509 8.79 22.88 -6.51
C VAL A 509 9.99 22.26 -7.22
N ALA A 510 10.29 22.68 -8.45
CA ALA A 510 11.48 22.21 -9.18
C ALA A 510 12.77 22.62 -8.45
N ASN A 511 13.69 21.67 -8.24
CA ASN A 511 15.02 21.95 -7.69
C ASN A 511 15.88 22.73 -8.69
N VAL A 512 15.86 22.29 -9.96
CA VAL A 512 16.47 23.00 -11.08
C VAL A 512 15.34 23.51 -11.97
N GLN A 513 15.12 24.82 -11.99
CA GLN A 513 14.10 25.45 -12.84
C GLN A 513 14.59 25.66 -14.28
N VAL A 514 15.87 26.00 -14.44
CA VAL A 514 16.50 26.29 -15.73
C VAL A 514 17.83 25.56 -15.82
N ILE A 515 18.04 24.83 -16.92
CA ILE A 515 19.32 24.21 -17.27
C ILE A 515 19.90 24.92 -18.49
N VAL A 516 21.15 25.37 -18.39
CA VAL A 516 21.86 26.02 -19.50
C VAL A 516 22.79 24.99 -20.15
N VAL A 517 22.54 24.70 -21.43
CA VAL A 517 23.27 23.68 -22.18
C VAL A 517 24.06 24.35 -23.32
N PRO A 518 25.40 24.26 -23.34
CA PRO A 518 26.18 24.75 -24.47
C PRO A 518 25.91 23.89 -25.71
N VAL A 519 25.61 24.52 -26.84
CA VAL A 519 25.35 23.84 -28.13
C VAL A 519 26.42 24.20 -29.17
N GLY A 520 26.62 23.33 -30.16
CA GLY A 520 27.55 23.60 -31.27
C GLY A 520 29.04 23.40 -30.96
N VAL A 521 29.38 22.84 -29.79
CA VAL A 521 30.75 22.45 -29.46
C VAL A 521 31.11 21.16 -30.20
N THR A 522 32.12 21.21 -31.08
CA THR A 522 32.57 20.08 -31.91
C THR A 522 34.07 19.83 -31.71
N ALA A 523 34.61 18.76 -32.29
CA ALA A 523 36.06 18.49 -32.28
C ALA A 523 36.90 19.62 -32.90
N LYS A 524 36.31 20.47 -33.75
CA LYS A 524 36.98 21.62 -34.39
C LYS A 524 36.92 22.91 -33.58
N THR A 525 36.16 22.94 -32.48
CA THR A 525 36.03 24.13 -31.63
C THR A 525 37.33 24.35 -30.86
N THR A 526 37.97 25.50 -31.09
CA THR A 526 39.21 25.90 -30.40
C THR A 526 38.97 26.10 -28.90
N ASP A 527 40.03 25.98 -28.10
CA ASP A 527 39.94 26.13 -26.64
C ASP A 527 39.45 27.54 -26.25
N GLU A 528 39.90 28.57 -26.96
CA GLU A 528 39.42 29.95 -26.75
C GLU A 528 37.90 30.07 -26.99
N MET A 529 37.37 29.39 -28.02
CA MET A 529 35.94 29.40 -28.29
C MET A 529 35.16 28.59 -27.25
N ARG A 530 35.71 27.46 -26.78
CA ARG A 530 35.12 26.68 -25.68
C ARG A 530 35.04 27.50 -24.40
N GLU A 531 36.11 28.23 -24.08
CA GLU A 531 36.15 29.12 -22.92
C GLU A 531 35.13 30.25 -23.05
N LYS A 532 35.06 30.91 -24.21
CA LYS A 532 34.04 31.94 -24.48
C LYS A 532 32.61 31.42 -24.29
N ILE A 533 32.29 30.24 -24.84
CA ILE A 533 30.97 29.61 -24.68
C ILE A 533 30.70 29.27 -23.20
N SER A 534 31.67 28.68 -22.51
CA SER A 534 31.55 28.31 -21.09
C SER A 534 31.35 29.52 -20.18
N ASN A 535 32.09 30.60 -20.43
CA ASN A 535 31.97 31.86 -19.70
C ASN A 535 30.61 32.49 -19.93
N ALA A 536 30.13 32.55 -21.18
CA ALA A 536 28.79 33.04 -21.49
C ALA A 536 27.68 32.22 -20.79
N CYS A 537 27.77 30.88 -20.79
CA CYS A 537 26.83 30.04 -20.05
C CYS A 537 26.88 30.34 -18.54
N SER A 538 28.08 30.49 -17.98
CA SER A 538 28.29 30.80 -16.57
C SER A 538 27.70 32.15 -16.19
N ASP A 539 27.83 33.16 -17.04
CA ASP A 539 27.29 34.49 -16.81
C ASP A 539 25.76 34.51 -16.87
N VAL A 540 25.15 33.73 -17.77
CA VAL A 540 23.70 33.49 -17.75
C VAL A 540 23.27 32.83 -16.43
N VAL A 541 23.97 31.79 -15.98
CA VAL A 541 23.67 31.12 -14.70
C VAL A 541 23.82 32.08 -13.51
N LYS A 542 24.87 32.92 -13.49
CA LYS A 542 25.06 33.93 -12.44
C LYS A 542 23.90 34.92 -12.42
N THR A 543 23.46 35.38 -13.59
CA THR A 543 22.35 36.33 -13.71
C THR A 543 21.05 35.70 -13.20
N LEU A 544 20.75 34.45 -13.59
CA LEU A 544 19.54 33.76 -13.15
C LEU A 544 19.51 33.46 -11.64
N LYS A 545 20.67 33.32 -10.99
CA LYS A 545 20.76 33.10 -9.53
C LYS A 545 20.53 34.37 -8.68
N GLN A 546 20.51 35.55 -9.29
CA GLN A 546 20.27 36.81 -8.58
C GLN A 546 18.78 37.14 -8.41
N VAL A 547 17.92 36.41 -9.12
CA VAL A 547 16.45 36.48 -9.06
C VAL A 547 15.96 35.37 -8.13
#